data_AF-A0A933UEU2-F1
#
_entry.id   AF-A0A933UEU2-F1
#
_cell.length_a   1.000
_cell.length_b   1.000
_cell.length_c   1.000
_cell.angle_alpha   90.00
_cell.angle_beta   90.00
_cell.angle_gamma   90.00
#
_symmetry.space_group_name_H-M   'P 1'
#
loop_
_entity.id
_entity.type
_entity.pdbx_description
1 polymer ?
#
loop_
_entity_poly.entity_id
_entity_poly.type
_entity_poly.pdbx_seq_one_letter_code
_entity_poly.pdbx_strand_id
1 'polypeptide(L)'
;MTPTRLIGALAIRPLADTKAYSVHGRVRLGLKKSIERMGATTFRYGGLRVRLHEHNYTDVITEPSETFYTDPPEKFRSTEIVLRDAQSVKSGGKEQQTYTVGTEQFFTVEVSPADSPPAAQVRRRKLPDGLRALEVATEGQWLMVIHNPSPKAVSAAVPVPNTKEVRCHQANGATSTSSVIGVHENQARCLIPTASHVVLSAGGYSAIPTP
;
A
#
# COMPACT_ATOMS: atom_id res chain seq x y z
N MET A 1 13.15 15.58 -2.47
CA MET A 1 11.83 15.23 -3.01
C MET A 1 10.77 15.91 -2.18
N THR A 2 10.05 16.86 -2.73
CA THR A 2 8.71 17.16 -2.26
C THR A 2 7.83 15.98 -2.69
N PRO A 3 7.07 15.33 -1.78
CA PRO A 3 6.32 14.14 -2.12
C PRO A 3 5.06 14.55 -2.90
N THR A 4 5.17 14.61 -4.23
CA THR A 4 4.00 14.86 -5.08
C THR A 4 3.08 13.64 -5.16
N ARG A 5 3.59 12.46 -4.84
CA ARG A 5 2.86 11.20 -4.88
C ARG A 5 2.76 10.53 -3.50
N LEU A 6 1.65 9.85 -3.28
CA LEU A 6 1.42 8.97 -2.14
C LEU A 6 1.25 7.55 -2.66
N ILE A 7 2.04 6.62 -2.13
CA ILE A 7 1.91 5.20 -2.44
C ILE A 7 1.72 4.47 -1.11
N GLY A 8 0.70 3.62 -1.05
CA GLY A 8 0.36 2.88 0.15
C GLY A 8 -0.12 1.48 -0.15
N ALA A 9 0.13 0.56 0.77
CA ALA A 9 -0.44 -0.77 0.75
C ALA A 9 -1.20 -1.00 2.05
N LEU A 10 -2.42 -1.51 1.94
CA LEU A 10 -3.25 -1.88 3.07
C LEU A 10 -3.55 -3.37 2.98
N ALA A 11 -3.48 -4.05 4.12
CA ALA A 11 -3.89 -5.44 4.25
C ALA A 11 -4.60 -5.65 5.58
N ILE A 12 -5.68 -6.42 5.56
CA ILE A 12 -6.43 -6.83 6.74
C ILE A 12 -6.57 -8.35 6.72
N ARG A 13 -6.46 -8.97 7.89
CA ARG A 13 -6.67 -10.41 8.07
C ARG A 13 -7.33 -10.69 9.42
N PRO A 14 -8.27 -11.64 9.51
CA PRO A 14 -8.80 -12.09 10.78
C PRO A 14 -7.75 -12.91 11.53
N LEU A 15 -7.64 -12.68 12.84
CA LEU A 15 -6.74 -13.42 13.74
C LEU A 15 -7.40 -14.67 14.35
N ALA A 16 -8.72 -14.78 14.20
CA ALA A 16 -9.54 -15.94 14.50
C ALA A 16 -10.74 -15.93 13.54
N ASP A 17 -11.41 -17.07 13.35
CA ASP A 17 -12.64 -17.12 12.55
C ASP A 17 -13.64 -16.08 13.05
N THR A 18 -13.98 -15.13 12.18
CA THR A 18 -14.75 -13.94 12.56
C THR A 18 -15.95 -13.79 11.65
N LYS A 19 -17.13 -13.55 12.22
CA LYS A 19 -18.32 -13.21 11.43
C LYS A 19 -18.34 -11.71 11.14
N ALA A 20 -18.53 -11.34 9.89
CA ALA A 20 -18.74 -9.96 9.45
C ALA A 20 -19.65 -9.93 8.23
N TYR A 21 -20.28 -8.79 7.95
CA TYR A 21 -21.11 -8.61 6.75
C TYR A 21 -20.26 -8.43 5.49
N SER A 22 -19.15 -7.69 5.60
CA SER A 22 -18.28 -7.37 4.48
C SER A 22 -16.90 -6.94 4.92
N VAL A 23 -15.93 -7.01 4.00
CA VAL A 23 -14.65 -6.32 4.10
C VAL A 23 -14.53 -5.36 2.93
N HIS A 24 -14.55 -4.05 3.20
CA HIS A 24 -14.40 -3.03 2.17
C HIS A 24 -13.02 -2.36 2.26
N GLY A 25 -12.31 -2.29 1.14
CA GLY A 25 -11.21 -1.35 0.94
C GLY A 25 -11.77 -0.01 0.50
N ARG A 26 -11.31 1.11 1.08
CA ARG A 26 -11.80 2.45 0.73
C ARG A 26 -10.62 3.39 0.47
N VAL A 27 -10.64 4.06 -0.69
CA VAL A 27 -9.76 5.20 -0.99
C VAL A 27 -10.62 6.46 -0.94
N ARG A 28 -10.44 7.25 0.12
CA ARG A 28 -11.20 8.49 0.37
C ARG A 28 -10.38 9.71 -0.01
N LEU A 29 -10.89 10.51 -0.96
CA LEU A 29 -10.27 11.74 -1.44
C LEU A 29 -11.10 12.91 -0.90
N GLY A 30 -10.55 13.67 0.05
CA GLY A 30 -11.29 14.41 1.09
C GLY A 30 -12.34 15.47 0.70
N LEU A 31 -12.58 15.77 -0.58
CA LEU A 31 -13.65 16.69 -1.03
C LEU A 31 -14.68 15.99 -1.93
N LYS A 32 -15.91 16.51 -1.97
CA LYS A 32 -16.95 16.06 -2.90
C LYS A 32 -16.59 16.50 -4.33
N LYS A 33 -15.93 15.63 -5.09
CA LYS A 33 -15.73 15.77 -6.53
C LYS A 33 -15.98 14.44 -7.20
N SER A 34 -16.39 14.47 -8.46
CA SER A 34 -16.54 13.26 -9.26
C SER A 34 -15.21 12.51 -9.35
N ILE A 35 -15.27 11.20 -9.14
CA ILE A 35 -14.18 10.28 -9.50
C ILE A 35 -14.53 9.72 -10.87
N GLU A 36 -13.72 10.04 -11.86
CA GLU A 36 -13.89 9.52 -13.22
C GLU A 36 -13.07 8.25 -13.37
N ARG A 37 -13.72 7.17 -13.81
CA ARG A 37 -13.04 5.91 -14.08
C ARG A 37 -12.39 5.96 -15.47
N MET A 38 -11.07 5.97 -15.51
CA MET A 38 -10.27 5.99 -16.74
C MET A 38 -9.94 4.58 -17.24
N GLY A 39 -10.10 3.58 -16.39
CA GLY A 39 -9.87 2.17 -16.70
C GLY A 39 -10.27 1.25 -15.55
N ALA A 40 -9.96 -0.05 -15.66
CA ALA A 40 -10.33 -1.03 -14.63
C ALA A 40 -9.77 -0.67 -13.24
N THR A 41 -8.53 -0.18 -13.19
CA THR A 41 -7.79 0.12 -11.96
C THR A 41 -7.33 1.58 -11.85
N THR A 42 -7.75 2.45 -12.78
CA THR A 42 -7.27 3.84 -12.86
C THR A 42 -8.42 4.82 -12.83
N PHE A 43 -8.27 5.86 -12.01
CA PHE A 43 -9.29 6.87 -11.74
C PHE A 43 -8.68 8.28 -11.77
N ARG A 44 -9.49 9.27 -12.13
CA ARG A 44 -9.16 10.69 -12.08
C ARG A 44 -10.03 11.41 -11.05
N TYR A 45 -9.40 12.25 -10.24
CA TYR A 45 -10.05 13.08 -9.23
C TYR A 45 -9.46 14.49 -9.28
N GLY A 46 -10.11 15.39 -10.01
CA GLY A 46 -9.55 16.71 -10.31
C GLY A 46 -8.16 16.59 -10.95
N GLY A 47 -7.16 17.24 -10.37
CA GLY A 47 -5.76 17.17 -10.80
C GLY A 47 -4.99 15.93 -10.33
N LEU A 48 -5.65 14.95 -9.73
CA LEU A 48 -5.01 13.72 -9.23
C LEU A 48 -5.40 12.51 -10.08
N ARG A 49 -4.45 11.59 -10.25
CA ARG A 49 -4.64 10.23 -10.74
C ARG A 49 -4.50 9.26 -9.57
N VAL A 50 -5.48 8.37 -9.45
CA VAL A 50 -5.45 7.24 -8.52
C VAL A 50 -5.31 5.96 -9.31
N ARG A 51 -4.33 5.12 -8.98
CA ARG A 51 -4.09 3.83 -9.61
C ARG A 51 -4.02 2.74 -8.56
N LEU A 52 -4.80 1.68 -8.75
CA LEU A 52 -4.67 0.43 -8.01
C LEU A 52 -3.62 -0.42 -8.74
N HIS A 53 -2.53 -0.74 -8.05
CA HIS A 53 -1.43 -1.54 -8.61
C HIS A 53 -1.67 -3.04 -8.43
N GLU A 54 -2.23 -3.42 -7.28
CA GLU A 54 -2.49 -4.81 -6.91
C GLU A 54 -3.66 -4.85 -5.93
N HIS A 55 -4.60 -5.78 -6.10
CA HIS A 55 -5.66 -6.07 -5.12
C HIS A 55 -6.24 -7.46 -5.34
N ASN A 56 -6.91 -8.01 -4.32
CA ASN A 56 -7.63 -9.29 -4.41
C ASN A 56 -9.15 -9.16 -4.18
N TYR A 57 -9.67 -7.93 -4.19
CA TYR A 57 -11.09 -7.64 -4.15
C TYR A 57 -11.79 -8.05 -5.47
N THR A 58 -13.07 -8.38 -5.38
CA THR A 58 -13.89 -8.86 -6.50
C THR A 58 -14.50 -7.73 -7.31
N ASP A 59 -14.91 -6.66 -6.63
CA ASP A 59 -15.54 -5.53 -7.29
C ASP A 59 -14.87 -4.21 -6.89
N VAL A 60 -14.80 -3.27 -7.83
CA VAL A 60 -14.21 -1.94 -7.64
C VAL A 60 -15.14 -0.92 -8.27
N ILE A 61 -15.73 -0.09 -7.42
CA ILE A 61 -16.74 0.89 -7.78
C ILE A 61 -16.39 2.27 -7.22
N THR A 62 -17.15 3.27 -7.65
CA THR A 62 -17.14 4.61 -7.06
C THR A 62 -18.50 4.93 -6.48
N GLU A 63 -18.55 5.33 -5.22
CA GLU A 63 -19.81 5.67 -4.54
C GLU A 63 -19.62 6.90 -3.65
N PRO A 64 -20.69 7.65 -3.33
CA PRO A 64 -20.63 8.66 -2.27
C PRO A 64 -20.16 8.03 -0.96
N SER A 65 -19.28 8.71 -0.24
CA SER A 65 -18.83 8.31 1.09
C SER A 65 -20.02 8.24 2.03
N GLU A 66 -20.27 7.05 2.57
CA GLU A 66 -21.13 6.83 3.72
C GLU A 66 -20.37 7.28 4.98
N THR A 67 -20.40 8.57 5.31
CA THR A 67 -19.97 8.99 6.66
C THR A 67 -21.06 8.64 7.66
N PHE A 68 -20.77 7.67 8.53
CA PHE A 68 -21.55 7.34 9.72
C PHE A 68 -21.51 8.48 10.75
N TYR A 69 -22.12 9.62 10.50
CA TYR A 69 -22.48 10.58 11.56
C TYR A 69 -23.71 11.39 11.15
N THR A 70 -24.54 11.67 12.14
CA THR A 70 -25.90 12.21 12.08
C THR A 70 -26.03 13.63 11.52
N ASP A 71 -24.95 14.36 11.25
CA ASP A 71 -24.97 15.65 10.52
C ASP A 71 -23.54 16.15 10.19
N PRO A 72 -22.90 15.72 9.09
CA PRO A 72 -21.68 16.35 8.62
C PRO A 72 -22.05 17.49 7.66
N PRO A 73 -21.55 18.74 7.85
CA PRO A 73 -21.76 19.79 6.87
C PRO A 73 -21.25 19.35 5.49
N GLU A 74 -21.91 19.81 4.43
CA GLU A 74 -21.74 19.35 3.03
C GLU A 74 -20.27 19.24 2.56
N LYS A 75 -19.38 20.06 3.14
CA LYS A 75 -17.93 20.04 2.93
C LYS A 75 -17.22 18.73 3.28
N PHE A 76 -17.81 17.85 4.10
CA PHE A 76 -17.24 16.55 4.45
C PHE A 76 -17.76 15.39 3.58
N ARG A 77 -18.72 15.66 2.69
CA ARG A 77 -19.12 14.68 1.69
C ARG A 77 -17.91 14.43 0.79
N SER A 78 -17.60 13.17 0.53
CA SER A 78 -16.58 12.76 -0.44
C SER A 78 -17.16 11.69 -1.33
N THR A 79 -16.52 11.45 -2.47
CA THR A 79 -16.74 10.24 -3.27
C THR A 79 -15.55 9.33 -3.00
N GLU A 80 -15.79 8.03 -2.92
CA GLU A 80 -14.78 7.03 -2.59
C GLU A 80 -14.61 6.05 -3.75
N ILE A 81 -13.40 5.52 -3.90
CA ILE A 81 -13.21 4.27 -4.62
C ILE A 81 -13.35 3.16 -3.58
N VAL A 82 -14.32 2.28 -3.79
CA VAL A 82 -14.64 1.20 -2.86
C VAL A 82 -14.35 -0.14 -3.52
N LEU A 83 -13.55 -0.95 -2.83
CA LEU A 83 -13.20 -2.30 -3.21
C LEU A 83 -13.98 -3.27 -2.33
N ARG A 84 -14.79 -4.15 -2.93
CA ARG A 84 -15.67 -5.10 -2.22
C ARG A 84 -15.18 -6.53 -2.39
N ASP A 85 -15.11 -7.25 -1.29
CA ASP A 85 -14.61 -8.62 -1.27
C ASP A 85 -15.63 -9.61 -1.89
N ALA A 86 -15.18 -10.82 -2.23
CA ALA A 86 -16.03 -11.81 -2.89
C ALA A 86 -17.27 -12.17 -2.08
N GLN A 87 -17.15 -12.26 -0.75
CA GLN A 87 -18.25 -12.69 0.11
C GLN A 87 -19.33 -11.61 0.18
N SER A 88 -18.94 -10.34 0.31
CA SER A 88 -19.90 -9.22 0.33
C SER A 88 -20.61 -9.01 -1.01
N VAL A 89 -19.92 -9.19 -2.13
CA VAL A 89 -20.55 -9.13 -3.46
C VAL A 89 -21.59 -10.24 -3.61
N LYS A 90 -21.24 -11.46 -3.21
CA LYS A 90 -22.14 -12.63 -3.32
C LYS A 90 -23.40 -12.49 -2.45
N SER A 91 -23.27 -11.99 -1.22
CA SER A 91 -24.41 -11.82 -0.29
C SER A 91 -25.16 -10.51 -0.46
N GLY A 92 -24.65 -9.59 -1.29
CA GLY A 92 -25.13 -8.21 -1.36
C GLY A 92 -24.96 -7.44 -0.04
N GLY A 93 -24.06 -7.89 0.84
CA GLY A 93 -23.82 -7.30 2.16
C GLY A 93 -24.95 -7.48 3.18
N LYS A 94 -25.93 -8.35 2.92
CA LYS A 94 -27.14 -8.51 3.76
C LYS A 94 -27.00 -9.57 4.85
N GLU A 95 -26.03 -10.47 4.71
CA GLU A 95 -25.85 -11.61 5.60
C GLU A 95 -24.42 -11.62 6.16
N GLN A 96 -24.28 -12.05 7.42
CA GLN A 96 -22.97 -12.29 7.99
C GLN A 96 -22.35 -13.53 7.35
N GLN A 97 -21.08 -13.40 6.99
CA GLN A 97 -20.25 -14.47 6.46
C GLN A 97 -19.10 -14.72 7.43
N THR A 98 -18.63 -15.97 7.49
CA THR A 98 -17.45 -16.31 8.29
C THR A 98 -16.20 -16.06 7.47
N TYR A 99 -15.34 -15.17 7.97
CA TYR A 99 -14.01 -14.92 7.47
C TYR A 99 -13.03 -15.81 8.23
N THR A 100 -12.53 -16.83 7.56
CA THR A 100 -11.59 -17.80 8.13
C THR A 100 -10.27 -17.15 8.50
N VAL A 101 -9.72 -17.52 9.66
CA VAL A 101 -8.42 -17.06 10.16
C VAL A 101 -7.35 -17.05 9.06
N GLY A 102 -6.59 -15.95 8.98
CA GLY A 102 -5.51 -15.80 8.01
C GLY A 102 -5.91 -15.41 6.60
N THR A 103 -7.20 -15.42 6.24
CA THR A 103 -7.67 -14.95 4.93
C THR A 103 -7.41 -13.44 4.79
N GLU A 104 -6.47 -13.05 3.94
CA GLU A 104 -6.07 -11.65 3.77
C GLU A 104 -6.85 -10.95 2.66
N GLN A 105 -7.35 -9.75 2.93
CA GLN A 105 -7.81 -8.80 1.92
C GLN A 105 -6.81 -7.65 1.83
N PHE A 106 -6.47 -7.21 0.62
CA PHE A 106 -5.46 -6.18 0.44
C PHE A 106 -5.65 -5.37 -0.84
N PHE A 107 -5.10 -4.16 -0.83
CA PHE A 107 -4.90 -3.38 -2.03
C PHE A 107 -3.67 -2.48 -1.91
N THR A 108 -3.08 -2.14 -3.05
CA THR A 108 -2.00 -1.16 -3.18
C THR A 108 -2.44 -0.05 -4.11
N VAL A 109 -2.29 1.19 -3.63
CA VAL A 109 -2.75 2.39 -4.31
C VAL A 109 -1.61 3.38 -4.46
N GLU A 110 -1.59 4.04 -5.62
CA GLU A 110 -0.81 5.24 -5.88
C GLU A 110 -1.76 6.40 -6.15
N VAL A 111 -1.52 7.53 -5.49
CA VAL A 111 -2.15 8.83 -5.76
C VAL A 111 -1.05 9.78 -6.21
N SER A 112 -1.21 10.39 -7.38
CA SER A 112 -0.18 11.23 -8.00
C SER A 112 -0.83 12.39 -8.78
N PRO A 113 -0.11 13.47 -9.12
CA PRO A 113 -0.60 14.48 -10.04
C PRO A 113 -0.94 13.84 -11.39
N ALA A 114 -2.03 14.28 -12.02
CA ALA A 114 -2.56 13.63 -13.23
C ALA A 114 -1.57 13.69 -14.42
N ASP A 115 -0.74 14.72 -14.46
CA ASP A 115 0.30 14.99 -15.44
C ASP A 115 1.66 14.32 -15.14
N SER A 116 1.82 13.73 -13.94
CA SER A 116 3.04 13.01 -13.60
C SER A 116 3.09 11.61 -14.26
N PRO A 117 4.27 11.08 -14.59
CA PRO A 117 4.39 9.68 -14.98
C PRO A 117 4.06 8.76 -13.80
N PRO A 118 3.37 7.62 -14.03
CA PRO A 118 3.12 6.64 -12.98
C PRO A 118 4.44 6.09 -12.45
N ALA A 119 4.44 5.55 -11.24
CA ALA A 119 5.60 4.82 -10.75
C ALA A 119 5.95 3.69 -11.72
N ALA A 120 7.25 3.55 -12.03
CA ALA A 120 7.74 2.51 -12.94
C ALA A 120 7.46 1.12 -12.36
N GLN A 121 7.53 1.00 -11.03
CA GLN A 121 7.21 -0.22 -10.32
C GLN A 121 6.61 0.11 -8.95
N VAL A 122 5.53 -0.59 -8.60
CA VAL A 122 5.01 -0.67 -7.24
C VAL A 122 4.64 -2.12 -6.98
N ARG A 123 5.23 -2.74 -5.96
CA ARG A 123 5.04 -4.18 -5.73
C ARG A 123 4.99 -4.51 -4.25
N ARG A 124 4.01 -5.33 -3.84
CA ARG A 124 4.01 -5.98 -2.53
C ARG A 124 4.96 -7.18 -2.56
N ARG A 125 5.70 -7.38 -1.48
CA ARG A 125 6.54 -8.57 -1.26
C ARG A 125 6.21 -9.20 0.08
N LYS A 126 6.08 -10.51 0.08
CA LYS A 126 6.21 -11.33 1.28
C LYS A 126 7.67 -11.71 1.38
N LEU A 127 8.30 -11.32 2.47
CA LEU A 127 9.67 -11.68 2.78
C LEU A 127 9.67 -12.85 3.79
N PRO A 128 10.80 -13.54 3.99
CA PRO A 128 10.91 -14.57 5.02
C PRO A 128 10.47 -14.09 6.41
N ASP A 129 10.18 -15.04 7.30
CA ASP A 129 9.80 -14.79 8.70
C ASP A 129 8.56 -13.92 8.91
N GLY A 130 7.69 -13.86 7.90
CA GLY A 130 6.43 -13.12 7.97
C GLY A 130 6.55 -11.61 7.77
N LEU A 131 7.74 -11.13 7.36
CA LEU A 131 7.98 -9.75 6.98
C LEU A 131 7.17 -9.37 5.74
N ARG A 132 6.69 -8.12 5.71
CA ARG A 132 5.89 -7.57 4.61
C ARG A 132 6.61 -6.37 4.04
N ALA A 133 6.74 -6.27 2.73
CA ALA A 133 7.40 -5.12 2.11
C ALA A 133 6.59 -4.51 0.97
N LEU A 134 6.75 -3.21 0.80
CA LEU A 134 6.27 -2.43 -0.33
C LEU A 134 7.48 -1.83 -1.04
N GLU A 135 7.72 -2.29 -2.26
CA GLU A 135 8.78 -1.80 -3.14
C GLU A 135 8.21 -0.78 -4.12
N VAL A 136 8.94 0.32 -4.30
CA VAL A 136 8.58 1.42 -5.17
C VAL A 136 9.81 1.84 -5.97
N ALA A 137 9.68 1.92 -7.29
CA ALA A 137 10.69 2.51 -8.17
C ALA A 137 10.07 3.66 -8.97
N THR A 138 10.69 4.84 -8.89
CA THR A 138 10.24 6.08 -9.55
C THR A 138 11.45 6.89 -9.97
N GLU A 139 11.53 7.31 -11.24
CA GLU A 139 12.43 8.38 -11.69
C GLU A 139 13.87 8.30 -11.13
N GLY A 140 14.54 7.16 -11.32
CA GLY A 140 15.92 7.00 -10.85
C GLY A 140 16.07 6.68 -9.36
N GLN A 141 14.96 6.55 -8.63
CA GLN A 141 14.93 6.23 -7.21
C GLN A 141 14.24 4.91 -6.94
N TRP A 142 14.76 4.21 -5.95
CA TRP A 142 14.21 2.97 -5.42
C TRP A 142 14.01 3.09 -3.92
N LEU A 143 12.87 2.62 -3.45
CA LEU A 143 12.47 2.59 -2.05
C LEU A 143 11.85 1.23 -1.73
N MET A 144 12.15 0.71 -0.55
CA MET A 144 11.45 -0.45 0.01
C MET A 144 11.11 -0.20 1.48
N VAL A 145 9.81 -0.17 1.79
CA VAL A 145 9.32 -0.12 3.16
C VAL A 145 9.10 -1.54 3.63
N ILE A 146 9.75 -1.95 4.71
CA ILE A 146 9.64 -3.29 5.30
C ILE A 146 8.96 -3.16 6.66
N HIS A 147 7.90 -3.92 6.87
CA HIS A 147 7.16 -4.03 8.11
C HIS A 147 7.41 -5.38 8.77
N ASN A 148 7.74 -5.36 10.05
CA ASN A 148 7.76 -6.54 10.91
C ASN A 148 6.52 -6.55 11.82
N PRO A 149 5.50 -7.38 11.50
CA PRO A 149 4.32 -7.51 12.35
C PRO A 149 4.55 -8.43 13.56
N SER A 150 5.70 -9.10 13.64
CA SER A 150 5.98 -10.07 14.69
C SER A 150 6.43 -9.38 15.98
N PRO A 151 6.26 -10.03 17.15
CA PRO A 151 6.71 -9.50 18.43
C PRO A 151 8.23 -9.61 18.63
N LYS A 152 8.98 -10.16 17.67
CA LYS A 152 10.44 -10.36 17.76
C LYS A 152 11.14 -9.59 16.66
N ALA A 153 12.34 -9.10 16.93
CA ALA A 153 13.19 -8.55 15.88
C ALA A 153 13.61 -9.65 14.90
N VAL A 154 13.69 -9.32 13.62
CA VAL A 154 14.04 -10.27 12.54
C VAL A 154 15.27 -9.75 11.81
N SER A 155 16.27 -10.61 11.60
CA SER A 155 17.38 -10.34 10.70
C SER A 155 17.08 -10.98 9.35
N ALA A 156 16.93 -10.18 8.29
CA ALA A 156 16.57 -10.69 6.97
C ALA A 156 17.53 -10.20 5.90
N ALA A 157 17.80 -11.08 4.92
CA ALA A 157 18.41 -10.70 3.65
C ALA A 157 17.29 -10.24 2.70
N VAL A 158 17.42 -9.02 2.19
CA VAL A 158 16.39 -8.35 1.40
C VAL A 158 16.94 -8.10 0.01
N PRO A 159 16.19 -8.43 -1.06
CA PRO A 159 16.61 -8.10 -2.42
C PRO A 159 16.64 -6.58 -2.59
N VAL A 160 17.75 -6.08 -3.14
CA VAL A 160 17.95 -4.67 -3.46
C VAL A 160 18.35 -4.54 -4.93
N PRO A 161 18.18 -3.35 -5.55
CA PRO A 161 18.67 -3.12 -6.90
C PRO A 161 20.19 -3.32 -6.99
N ASN A 162 20.72 -3.45 -8.21
CA ASN A 162 22.15 -3.54 -8.46
C ASN A 162 22.85 -2.20 -8.15
N THR A 163 23.09 -1.96 -6.86
CA THR A 163 23.77 -0.79 -6.30
C THR A 163 24.82 -1.27 -5.30
N LYS A 164 25.89 -0.48 -5.15
CA LYS A 164 26.94 -0.76 -4.17
C LYS A 164 26.52 -0.40 -2.74
N GLU A 165 25.58 0.54 -2.62
CA GLU A 165 25.15 1.08 -1.33
C GLU A 165 23.63 1.27 -1.28
N VAL A 166 23.08 0.98 -0.10
CA VAL A 166 21.68 1.25 0.25
C VAL A 166 21.66 2.01 1.56
N ARG A 167 20.77 2.99 1.68
CA ARG A 167 20.50 3.69 2.95
C ARG A 167 19.32 3.04 3.65
N CYS A 168 19.48 2.73 4.91
CA CYS A 168 18.48 2.18 5.80
C CYS A 168 18.03 3.27 6.78
N HIS A 169 16.73 3.54 6.82
CA HIS A 169 16.10 4.47 7.75
C HIS A 169 15.24 3.68 8.73
N GLN A 170 15.51 3.83 10.02
CA GLN A 170 14.71 3.21 11.07
C GLN A 170 13.96 4.28 11.85
N ALA A 171 12.65 4.07 12.06
CA ALA A 171 11.87 4.92 12.94
C ALA A 171 12.07 4.46 14.40
N ASN A 172 12.79 5.26 15.19
CA ASN A 172 12.94 5.06 16.63
C ASN A 172 12.19 6.19 17.36
N GLY A 173 10.88 5.99 17.58
CA GLY A 173 10.03 7.06 18.11
C GLY A 173 9.87 8.20 17.10
N ALA A 174 10.11 9.45 17.52
CA ALA A 174 9.95 10.65 16.67
C ALA A 174 11.14 10.90 15.73
N THR A 175 12.25 10.16 15.86
CA THR A 175 13.48 10.39 15.10
C THR A 175 13.80 9.22 14.18
N SER A 176 14.15 9.55 12.94
CA SER A 176 14.63 8.59 11.94
C SER A 176 16.15 8.63 11.88
N THR A 177 16.82 7.50 12.11
CA THR A 177 18.28 7.38 11.91
C THR A 177 18.56 6.70 10.57
N SER A 178 19.46 7.29 9.79
CA SER A 178 19.92 6.73 8.52
C SER A 178 21.30 6.09 8.69
N SER A 179 21.48 4.86 8.19
CA SER A 179 22.78 4.21 8.08
C SER A 179 23.00 3.68 6.66
N VAL A 180 24.26 3.69 6.20
CA VAL A 180 24.64 3.03 4.94
C VAL A 180 24.95 1.57 5.25
N ILE A 181 24.33 0.66 4.50
CA ILE A 181 24.59 -0.78 4.61
C ILE A 181 25.24 -1.28 3.31
N GLY A 182 26.26 -2.13 3.46
CA GLY A 182 26.89 -2.80 2.33
C GLY A 182 25.94 -3.79 1.67
N VAL A 183 26.02 -3.88 0.34
CA VAL A 183 25.25 -4.82 -0.48
C VAL A 183 26.18 -5.96 -0.91
N HIS A 184 25.74 -7.20 -0.73
CA HIS A 184 26.42 -8.39 -1.24
C HIS A 184 25.47 -9.14 -2.15
N GLU A 185 25.88 -9.44 -3.39
CA GLU A 185 25.07 -10.22 -4.35
C GLU A 185 23.63 -9.70 -4.54
N ASN A 186 23.46 -8.37 -4.67
CA ASN A 186 22.15 -7.71 -4.77
C ASN A 186 21.22 -7.95 -3.58
N GLN A 187 21.79 -8.25 -2.41
CA GLN A 187 21.08 -8.36 -1.15
C GLN A 187 21.67 -7.43 -0.10
N ALA A 188 20.78 -6.84 0.68
CA ALA A 188 21.14 -6.11 1.88
C ALA A 188 20.64 -6.89 3.09
N ARG A 189 21.48 -7.07 4.11
CA ARG A 189 21.06 -7.67 5.38
C ARG A 189 20.62 -6.57 6.33
N CYS A 190 19.42 -6.69 6.88
CA CYS A 190 18.84 -5.70 7.77
C CYS A 190 18.33 -6.37 9.04
N LEU A 191 18.46 -5.68 10.17
CA LEU A 191 17.73 -6.00 11.38
C LEU A 191 16.45 -5.14 11.39
N ILE A 192 15.28 -5.79 11.39
CA ILE A 192 13.98 -5.13 11.44
C ILE A 192 13.43 -5.28 12.87
N PRO A 193 13.29 -4.20 13.65
CA PRO A 193 12.78 -4.26 15.01
C PRO A 193 11.36 -4.81 15.10
N THR A 194 10.96 -5.24 16.29
CA THR A 194 9.60 -5.70 16.59
C THR A 194 8.57 -4.60 16.34
N ALA A 195 7.40 -4.97 15.79
CA ALA A 195 6.27 -4.06 15.54
C ALA A 195 6.64 -2.72 14.87
N SER A 196 7.64 -2.73 13.99
CA SER A 196 8.24 -1.51 13.42
C SER A 196 8.35 -1.57 11.91
N HIS A 197 8.85 -0.48 11.33
CA HIS A 197 9.16 -0.33 9.92
C HIS A 197 10.60 0.11 9.71
N VAL A 198 11.19 -0.38 8.62
CA VAL A 198 12.47 0.08 8.10
C VAL A 198 12.27 0.51 6.65
N VAL A 199 12.90 1.60 6.25
CA VAL A 199 12.88 2.07 4.85
C VAL A 199 14.27 1.90 4.26
N LEU A 200 14.38 1.10 3.21
CA LEU A 200 15.57 1.03 2.36
C LEU A 200 15.42 1.99 1.20
N SER A 201 16.51 2.65 0.83
CA SER A 201 16.53 3.62 -0.27
C SER A 201 17.83 3.59 -1.04
N ALA A 202 17.74 3.75 -2.36
CA ALA A 202 18.88 3.88 -3.27
C ALA A 202 18.55 4.90 -4.38
N GLY A 203 19.53 5.71 -4.75
CA GLY A 203 19.45 6.66 -5.86
C GLY A 203 20.28 6.19 -7.06
N GLY A 204 20.04 6.79 -8.23
CA GLY A 204 20.77 6.44 -9.47
C GLY A 204 20.37 5.07 -10.05
N TYR A 205 19.19 4.56 -9.67
CA TYR A 205 18.69 3.27 -10.14
C TYR A 205 18.05 3.39 -11.52
N SER A 206 18.59 2.69 -12.51
CA SER A 206 17.86 2.45 -13.77
C SER A 206 17.05 1.18 -13.60
N ALA A 207 15.72 1.32 -13.54
CA ALA A 207 14.84 0.17 -13.64
C ALA A 207 15.03 -0.43 -15.03
N ILE A 208 15.81 -1.52 -15.12
CA ILE A 208 15.85 -2.30 -16.36
C ILE A 208 14.43 -2.83 -16.53
N PRO A 209 13.73 -2.51 -17.62
CA PRO A 209 12.44 -3.12 -17.88
C PRO A 209 12.67 -4.63 -18.01
N THR A 210 12.11 -5.41 -17.10
CA THR A 210 11.99 -6.85 -17.32
C THR A 210 11.20 -7.07 -18.61
N PRO A 211 11.69 -7.92 -19.53
CA PRO A 211 11.02 -8.23 -20.79
C PRO A 211 9.63 -8.85 -20.57
#